data_AF-A0A0G4HZV4-F1
#
_entry.id   AF-A0A0G4HZV4-F1
#
_cell.length_a   1.000
_cell.length_b   1.000
_cell.length_c   1.000
_cell.angle_alpha   90.00
_cell.angle_beta   90.00
_cell.angle_gamma   90.00
#
_symmetry.space_group_name_H-M   'P 1'
#
loop_
_entity.id
_entity.type
_entity.pdbx_description
1 polymer ?
#
loop_
_entity_poly.entity_id
_entity_poly.type
_entity_poly.pdbx_seq_one_letter_code
_entity_poly.pdbx_strand_id
1 'polypeptide(L)' 'MPNPLHPFELFIDATGTTLAVVLMQEEPRAAGLHVVSLASRKLTAAELNYPIREKELLAVVYSVKAFRPYISHTTKV' A
#
# COMPACT_ATOMS: atom_id res chain seq x y z
N MET A 1 -9.96 -9.53 -10.52
CA MET A 1 -9.47 -8.48 -11.47
C MET A 1 -9.83 -7.15 -10.84
N PRO A 2 -8.93 -6.16 -10.75
CA PRO A 2 -9.22 -4.91 -10.03
C PRO A 2 -10.43 -4.20 -10.62
N ASN A 3 -11.34 -3.74 -9.76
CA ASN A 3 -12.55 -3.02 -10.14
C ASN A 3 -12.42 -1.54 -9.74
N PRO A 4 -12.22 -0.61 -10.69
CA PRO A 4 -12.05 0.82 -10.38
C PRO A 4 -13.25 1.49 -9.70
N LEU A 5 -14.44 0.88 -9.78
CA LEU A 5 -15.68 1.42 -9.19
C LEU A 5 -15.81 1.14 -7.69
N HIS A 6 -14.98 0.26 -7.14
CA HIS A 6 -14.97 -0.05 -5.72
C HIS A 6 -13.74 0.56 -5.05
N PRO A 7 -13.83 0.90 -3.75
CA PRO A 7 -12.67 1.37 -3.02
C PRO A 7 -11.57 0.32 -3.00
N PHE A 8 -10.32 0.79 -2.92
CA PHE A 8 -9.17 -0.04 -2.61
C PHE A 8 -8.74 0.22 -1.17
N GLU A 9 -8.18 -0.80 -0.54
CA GLU A 9 -7.59 -0.74 0.79
C GLU A 9 -6.09 -0.99 0.71
N LEU A 10 -5.31 -0.21 1.46
CA LEU A 10 -3.87 -0.38 1.56
C LEU A 10 -3.52 -0.93 2.93
N PHE A 11 -2.85 -2.06 2.95
CA PHE A 11 -2.24 -2.63 4.14
C PHE A 11 -0.75 -2.40 4.04
N ILE A 12 -0.22 -1.58 4.94
CA ILE A 12 1.14 -1.07 4.87
C ILE A 12 1.89 -1.59 6.11
N ASP A 13 3.09 -2.09 5.90
CA ASP A 13 3.97 -2.53 6.97
C ASP A 13 5.39 -1.96 6.77
N ALA A 14 6.02 -1.62 7.89
CA ALA A 14 7.38 -1.10 7.94
C ALA A 14 8.17 -1.91 8.97
N THR A 15 9.15 -2.65 8.49
CA THR A 15 10.10 -3.35 9.34
C THR A 15 11.39 -2.53 9.48
N GLY A 16 12.30 -2.96 10.36
CA GLY A 16 13.59 -2.29 10.55
C GLY A 16 14.44 -2.15 9.28
N THR A 17 14.17 -2.95 8.24
CA THR A 17 14.98 -3.03 7.01
C THR A 17 14.19 -2.89 5.71
N THR A 18 12.86 -3.05 5.74
CA THR A 18 12.04 -3.22 4.52
C THR A 18 10.69 -2.54 4.70
N LEU A 19 10.19 -1.96 3.62
CA LEU A 19 8.82 -1.46 3.49
C LEU A 19 8.02 -2.44 2.65
N ALA A 20 6.80 -2.74 3.07
CA ALA A 20 5.87 -3.59 2.34
C ALA A 20 4.48 -2.95 2.29
N VAL A 21 3.78 -3.20 1.20
CA VAL A 21 2.40 -2.79 1.04
C VAL A 21 1.62 -3.80 0.20
N VAL A 22 0.39 -4.05 0.62
CA VAL A 22 -0.60 -4.85 -0.07
C VAL A 22 -1.77 -3.96 -0.46
N LEU A 23 -2.10 -3.95 -1.75
CA LEU A 23 -3.33 -3.36 -2.27
C LEU A 23 -4.40 -4.45 -2.27
N MET A 24 -5.45 -4.25 -1.50
CA MET A 24 -6.60 -5.15 -1.43
C MET A 24 -7.87 -4.45 -1.91
N GLN A 25 -8.87 -5.23 -2.28
CA GLN A 25 -10.19 -4.74 -2.62
C GLN A 25 -11.23 -5.76 -2.18
N GLU A 26 -12.42 -5.32 -1.78
CA GLU A 26 -13.53 -6.23 -1.54
C GLU A 26 -14.08 -6.75 -2.88
N GLU A 27 -14.30 -8.06 -3.00
CA GLU A 27 -14.96 -8.61 -4.17
C GLU A 27 -16.47 -8.76 -3.91
N PRO A 28 -17.35 -8.04 -4.65
CA PRO A 28 -18.80 -8.15 -4.42
C PRO A 28 -19.36 -9.55 -4.64
N ARG A 29 -18.65 -10.38 -5.42
CA ARG A 29 -19.08 -11.74 -5.82
C ARG A 29 -18.45 -12.84 -4.95
N ALA A 30 -17.38 -12.54 -4.24
CA ALA A 30 -16.69 -13.47 -3.35
C ALA A 30 -16.51 -12.75 -2.02
N ALA A 31 -17.33 -13.10 -1.03
CA ALA A 31 -17.30 -12.42 0.25
C ALA A 31 -15.87 -12.35 0.82
N GLY A 32 -15.31 -11.15 0.93
CA GLY A 32 -13.99 -10.90 1.51
C GLY A 32 -13.09 -9.94 0.73
N LEU A 33 -11.96 -9.61 1.36
CA LEU A 33 -10.86 -8.86 0.75
C LEU A 33 -10.03 -9.80 -0.12
N HIS A 34 -9.74 -9.39 -1.35
CA HIS A 34 -8.82 -10.06 -2.24
C HIS A 34 -7.58 -9.19 -2.50
N VAL A 35 -6.44 -9.84 -2.67
CA VAL A 35 -5.19 -9.17 -3.01
C VAL A 35 -5.22 -8.78 -4.48
N VAL A 36 -5.06 -7.49 -4.75
CA VAL A 36 -4.95 -6.93 -6.10
C VAL A 36 -3.48 -6.86 -6.53
N SER A 37 -2.62 -6.35 -5.64
CA SER A 37 -1.20 -6.17 -5.92
C SER A 37 -0.36 -6.09 -4.66
N LEU A 38 0.92 -6.42 -4.78
CA LEU A 38 1.91 -6.42 -3.71
C LEU A 38 3.10 -5.58 -4.17
N ALA A 39 3.63 -4.73 -3.29
CA ALA A 39 4.87 -4.01 -3.54
C ALA A 39 5.72 -3.96 -2.27
N SER A 40 7.03 -4.11 -2.43
CA SER A 40 7.97 -4.00 -1.33
C SER A 40 9.31 -3.47 -1.82
N ARG A 41 10.06 -2.86 -0.90
CA ARG A 41 11.45 -2.47 -1.14
C ARG A 41 12.25 -2.46 0.15
N LYS A 42 13.56 -2.70 0.02
CA LYS A 42 14.50 -2.48 1.12
C LYS A 42 14.66 -0.99 1.39
N LEU A 43 14.92 -0.66 2.65
CA LEU A 43 15.34 0.67 3.06
C LEU A 43 16.76 0.94 2.53
N THR A 44 16.99 2.17 2.10
CA THR A 44 18.32 2.66 1.75
C THR A 44 19.16 2.87 3.00
N ALA A 45 20.48 3.03 2.84
CA ALA A 45 21.40 3.29 3.95
C ALA A 45 20.98 4.52 4.79
N ALA A 46 20.43 5.56 4.16
CA ALA A 46 19.92 6.74 4.85
C ALA A 46 18.64 6.42 5.64
N GLU A 47 17.68 5.74 5.02
CA GLU A 47 16.38 5.43 5.62
C GLU A 47 16.46 4.40 6.77
N LEU A 48 17.51 3.57 6.79
CA LEU A 48 17.78 2.68 7.92
C LEU A 48 17.98 3.44 9.23
N ASN A 49 18.50 4.67 9.17
CA ASN A 49 18.75 5.52 10.34
C ASN A 49 17.50 6.27 10.83
N TYR A 50 16.37 6.20 10.11
CA TYR A 50 15.14 6.87 10.53
C TYR A 50 14.56 6.23 11.81
N PRO A 51 13.98 7.03 12.72
CA PRO A 51 13.20 6.51 13.82
C PRO A 51 11.97 5.76 13.31
N ILE A 52 11.40 4.86 14.13
CA ILE A 52 10.30 3.99 13.71
C ILE A 52 9.10 4.76 13.14
N ARG A 53 8.75 5.90 13.73
CA ARG A 53 7.64 6.76 13.26
C ARG A 53 7.87 7.32 11.85
N GLU A 54 9.12 7.67 11.53
CA GLU A 54 9.47 8.14 10.19
C GLU A 54 9.48 6.99 9.19
N LYS A 55 9.86 5.77 9.61
CA LYS A 55 9.74 4.57 8.78
C LYS A 55 8.28 4.22 8.47
N GLU A 56 7.39 4.34 9.45
CA GLU A 56 5.93 4.19 9.26
C GLU A 56 5.41 5.23 8.24
N LEU A 57 5.75 6.50 8.40
CA LEU A 57 5.37 7.55 7.44
C LEU A 57 5.95 7.30 6.05
N LEU A 58 7.21 6.87 5.96
CA LEU A 58 7.87 6.52 4.70
C LEU A 58 7.16 5.35 4.00
N ALA A 59 6.66 4.37 4.76
CA ALA A 59 5.86 3.27 4.24
C ALA A 59 4.56 3.78 3.61
N VAL A 60 3.89 4.73 4.26
CA VAL A 60 2.70 5.39 3.71
C VAL A 60 3.03 6.15 2.42
N VAL A 61 4.08 6.97 2.41
CA VAL A 61 4.50 7.70 1.20
C VAL A 61 4.86 6.73 0.07
N TYR A 62 5.56 5.64 0.38
CA TYR A 62 5.90 4.60 -0.59
C TYR A 62 4.64 3.93 -1.16
N SER A 63 3.67 3.57 -0.32
CA SER A 63 2.42 2.92 -0.74
C SER A 63 1.62 3.75 -1.75
N VAL A 64 1.46 5.05 -1.48
CA VAL A 64 0.72 5.97 -2.34
C VAL A 64 1.43 6.15 -3.68
N LYS A 65 2.77 6.20 -3.67
CA LYS A 65 3.58 6.29 -4.90
C LYS A 65 3.50 4.99 -5.71
N ALA A 66 3.63 3.83 -5.06
CA ALA A 66 3.63 2.53 -5.71
C ALA A 66 2.29 2.22 -6.38
N PHE A 67 1.18 2.59 -5.73
CA PHE A 67 -0.18 2.32 -6.23
C PHE A 67 -0.89 3.57 -6.75
N ARG A 68 -0.15 4.60 -7.14
CA ARG A 68 -0.71 5.84 -7.71
C ARG A 68 -1.76 5.57 -8.81
N PRO A 69 -1.58 4.64 -9.75
CA PRO A 69 -2.59 4.35 -10.78
C PRO A 69 -3.94 3.87 -10.22
N TYR A 70 -3.93 3.16 -9.08
CA TYR A 70 -5.14 2.64 -8.45
C TYR A 70 -5.80 3.69 -7.55
N ILE A 71 -5.01 4.44 -6.79
CA ILE A 71 -5.51 5.39 -5.78
C ILE A 71 -5.93 6.72 -6.41
N SER A 72 -5.29 7.15 -7.49
CA SER A 72 -5.57 8.45 -8.13
C SER A 72 -6.92 8.54 -8.86
N HIS A 73 -7.61 7.41 -9.05
CA HIS A 73 -8.90 7.35 -9.75
C HIS A 73 -10.06 6.85 -8.88
N THR A 74 -9.81 6.48 -7.61
CA THR A 74 -10.87 6.13 -6.66
C THR A 74 -11.50 7.40 -6.11
N THR A 75 -12.61 7.81 -6.71
CA THR A 75 -13.47 8.90 -6.20
C THR A 75 -14.57 8.27 -5.34
N LYS A 76 -14.52 8.45 -4.01
CA LYS A 76 -15.73 8.37 -3.20
C LYS A 76 -16.47 9.70 -3.39
N VAL A 77 -17.55 9.68 -4.18
CA VAL A 77 -18.56 10.75 -4.16
C VAL A 77 -19.52 10.47 -3.01
#